data_AF-A0A956L5M6-F1
#
_entry.id   AF-A0A956L5M6-F1
#
_cell.length_a   1.000
_cell.length_b   1.000
_cell.length_c   1.000
_cell.angle_alpha   90.00
_cell.angle_beta   90.00
_cell.angle_gamma   90.00
#
_symmetry.space_group_name_H-M   'P 1'
#
loop_
_entity.id
_entity.type
_entity.pdbx_description
1 polymer ?
#
loop_
_entity_poly.entity_id
_entity_poly.type
_entity_poly.pdbx_seq_one_letter_code
_entity_poly.pdbx_strand_id
1 'polypeptide(L)'
;MRSSGLGDGSSSKVRVLWAGVDPPDPPPAALDVVCEPSVAVAARLAQTEPFDAVVVDGGDPASVSAVLAAAASNDRVRRRLVASTYTQLPGLVRDVDARLIERVLAKPVSRAQLAHAVIDADPSESVI
;
A
#
# COMPACT_ATOMS: atom_id res chain seq x y z
N MET A 1 2.58 4.21 46.99
CA MET A 1 3.60 4.91 46.18
C MET A 1 4.54 3.89 45.57
N ARG A 2 4.47 3.73 44.24
CA ARG A 2 5.47 3.16 43.30
C ARG A 2 4.69 2.88 42.00
N SER A 3 4.56 3.90 41.16
CA SER A 3 5.41 4.18 39.99
C SER A 3 4.91 3.42 38.76
N SER A 4 4.10 4.16 38.02
CA SER A 4 3.82 4.11 36.58
C SER A 4 4.61 3.07 35.77
N GLY A 5 3.89 2.05 35.30
CA GLY A 5 4.24 1.38 34.05
C GLY A 5 3.77 2.27 32.90
N LEU A 6 4.61 3.20 32.45
CA LEU A 6 4.47 3.79 31.13
C LEU A 6 4.85 2.69 30.13
N GLY A 7 3.82 2.02 29.61
CA GLY A 7 3.97 1.25 28.38
C GLY A 7 4.43 2.22 27.30
N ASP A 8 5.58 1.92 26.69
CA ASP A 8 6.11 2.63 25.54
C ASP A 8 5.08 2.50 24.41
N GLY A 9 4.19 3.49 24.32
CA GLY A 9 3.10 3.58 23.35
C GLY A 9 3.59 3.95 21.96
N SER A 10 4.70 3.36 21.52
CA SER A 10 5.17 3.48 20.16
C SER A 10 4.30 2.56 19.30
N SER A 11 3.08 3.02 19.00
CA SER A 11 2.29 2.48 17.90
C SER A 11 3.14 2.64 16.64
N SER A 12 3.85 1.58 16.28
CA SER A 12 4.64 1.53 15.07
C SER A 12 3.66 1.63 13.92
N LYS A 13 3.57 2.80 13.30
CA LYS A 13 2.68 3.05 12.17
C LYS A 13 3.01 2.05 11.06
N VAL A 14 1.96 1.56 10.40
CA VAL A 14 2.13 0.66 9.26
C VAL A 14 2.71 1.47 8.10
N ARG A 15 3.85 1.04 7.57
CA ARG A 15 4.58 1.76 6.53
C ARG A 15 4.09 1.34 5.16
N VAL A 16 3.68 2.34 4.38
CA VAL A 16 3.12 2.14 3.04
C VAL A 16 3.93 2.94 2.03
N LEU A 17 4.43 2.26 1.00
CA LEU A 17 4.96 2.94 -0.18
C LEU A 17 3.82 3.20 -1.16
N TRP A 18 3.64 4.46 -1.55
CA TRP A 18 2.76 4.86 -2.65
C TRP A 18 3.60 5.23 -3.86
N ALA A 19 3.58 4.38 -4.89
CA ALA A 19 4.26 4.60 -6.16
C ALA A 19 3.31 5.33 -7.14
N GLY A 20 3.42 6.65 -7.22
CA GLY A 20 2.55 7.51 -8.01
C GLY A 20 2.38 8.92 -7.43
N VAL A 21 1.46 9.71 -8.00
CA VAL A 21 1.32 11.16 -7.70
C VAL A 21 0.08 11.54 -6.89
N ASP A 22 -0.93 10.67 -6.79
CA ASP A 22 -2.22 10.99 -6.15
C ASP A 22 -2.57 10.07 -4.95
N PRO A 23 -1.77 10.05 -3.88
CA PRO A 23 -2.14 9.39 -2.63
C PRO A 23 -3.33 10.11 -1.95
N PRO A 24 -4.08 9.44 -1.06
CA PRO A 24 -5.07 10.11 -0.23
C PRO A 24 -4.43 11.18 0.68
N ASP A 25 -4.96 12.40 0.63
CA ASP A 25 -4.53 13.55 1.43
C ASP A 25 -5.69 14.09 2.30
N PRO A 26 -5.54 14.17 3.65
CA PRO A 26 -4.41 13.66 4.44
C PRO A 26 -4.38 12.13 4.49
N PRO A 27 -3.21 11.49 4.71
CA PRO A 27 -3.14 10.04 4.85
C PRO A 27 -3.92 9.55 6.09
N PRO A 28 -4.27 8.25 6.16
CA PRO A 28 -4.84 7.66 7.37
C PRO A 28 -3.86 7.76 8.55
N ALA A 29 -4.34 8.13 9.75
CA ALA A 29 -3.48 8.45 10.89
C ALA A 29 -2.60 7.26 11.36
N ALA A 30 -3.07 6.04 11.15
CA ALA A 30 -2.36 4.80 11.49
C ALA A 30 -1.28 4.40 10.47
N LEU A 31 -1.20 5.10 9.33
CA LEU A 31 -0.26 4.80 8.26
C LEU A 31 0.86 5.85 8.18
N ASP A 32 2.07 5.39 7.91
CA ASP A 32 3.19 6.19 7.46
C ASP A 32 3.32 6.02 5.94
N VAL A 33 2.75 6.95 5.18
CA VAL A 33 2.70 6.88 3.70
C VAL A 33 3.89 7.62 3.12
N VAL A 34 4.79 6.87 2.48
CA VAL A 34 5.92 7.39 1.71
C VAL A 34 5.53 7.44 0.25
N CYS A 35 5.51 8.63 -0.34
CA CYS A 35 5.13 8.84 -1.73
C CYS A 35 6.38 8.95 -2.61
N GLU A 36 6.44 8.14 -3.67
CA GLU A 36 7.52 8.18 -4.65
C GLU A 36 6.93 8.15 -6.08
N PRO A 37 6.98 9.26 -6.82
CA PRO A 37 6.42 9.32 -8.17
C PRO A 37 7.29 8.62 -9.23
N SER A 38 8.59 8.45 -8.99
CA SER A 38 9.50 7.78 -9.92
C SER A 38 9.40 6.28 -9.79
N VAL A 39 8.92 5.60 -10.83
CA VAL A 39 8.78 4.14 -10.90
C VAL A 39 10.09 3.42 -10.56
N ALA A 40 11.21 3.90 -11.08
CA ALA A 40 12.52 3.28 -10.83
C ALA A 40 12.94 3.41 -9.35
N VAL A 41 12.67 4.56 -8.73
CA VAL A 41 13.00 4.77 -7.31
C VAL A 41 12.03 3.99 -6.42
N ALA A 42 10.73 4.00 -6.74
CA ALA A 42 9.72 3.23 -6.04
C ALA A 42 10.02 1.72 -6.08
N ALA A 43 10.40 1.17 -7.25
CA ALA A 43 10.78 -0.24 -7.36
C ALA A 43 12.01 -0.56 -6.48
N ARG A 44 13.03 0.30 -6.49
CA ARG A 44 14.20 0.13 -5.62
C ARG A 44 13.81 0.18 -4.14
N LEU A 45 13.01 1.16 -3.73
CA LEU A 45 12.53 1.30 -2.35
C LEU A 45 11.69 0.09 -1.92
N ALA A 46 10.76 -0.37 -2.77
CA ALA A 46 9.97 -1.57 -2.52
C ALA A 46 10.83 -2.83 -2.34
N GLN A 47 11.97 -2.90 -3.02
CA GLN A 47 12.92 -4.01 -2.91
C GLN A 47 13.78 -3.95 -1.64
N THR A 48 14.21 -2.76 -1.20
CA THR A 48 15.27 -2.64 -0.18
C THR A 48 14.78 -2.18 1.19
N GLU A 49 13.65 -1.47 1.26
CA GLU A 49 13.16 -0.87 2.50
C GLU A 49 12.06 -1.73 3.17
N PRO A 50 11.88 -1.62 4.49
CA PRO A 50 10.88 -2.37 5.23
C PRO A 50 9.48 -1.70 5.13
N PHE A 51 8.80 -1.86 4.01
CA PHE A 51 7.39 -1.49 3.87
C PHE A 51 6.49 -2.67 4.20
N ASP A 52 5.37 -2.41 4.88
CA ASP A 52 4.32 -3.41 5.12
C ASP A 52 3.42 -3.58 3.90
N ALA A 53 3.20 -2.49 3.15
CA ALA A 53 2.39 -2.48 1.95
C ALA A 53 2.99 -1.60 0.84
N VAL A 54 2.75 -1.98 -0.41
CA VAL A 54 3.07 -1.19 -1.60
C VAL A 54 1.79 -0.97 -2.40
N VAL A 55 1.49 0.28 -2.72
CA VAL A 55 0.40 0.70 -3.60
C VAL A 55 0.98 1.32 -4.85
N VAL A 56 0.58 0.86 -6.03
CA VAL A 56 1.04 1.41 -7.31
C VAL A 56 -0.11 2.02 -8.07
N ASP A 57 0.13 3.17 -8.70
CA ASP A 57 -0.80 3.76 -9.67
C ASP A 57 -1.01 2.82 -10.86
N GLY A 58 -2.26 2.44 -11.10
CA GLY A 58 -2.68 1.52 -12.14
C GLY A 58 -2.73 2.09 -13.55
N GLY A 59 -2.26 3.32 -13.78
CA GLY A 59 -2.30 3.98 -15.09
C GLY A 59 -1.43 3.36 -16.18
N ASP A 60 -0.34 2.69 -15.80
CA ASP A 60 0.57 2.01 -16.72
C ASP A 60 0.91 0.59 -16.22
N PRO A 61 0.51 -0.48 -16.93
CA PRO A 61 0.77 -1.86 -16.53
C PRO A 61 2.25 -2.21 -16.38
N ALA A 62 3.14 -1.59 -17.18
CA ALA A 62 4.58 -1.85 -17.09
C ALA A 62 5.15 -1.32 -15.76
N SER A 63 4.75 -0.11 -15.38
CA SER A 63 5.08 0.48 -14.08
C SER A 63 4.56 -0.35 -12.90
N VAL A 64 3.31 -0.82 -12.97
CA VAL A 64 2.73 -1.72 -11.95
C VAL A 64 3.54 -3.01 -11.82
N SER A 65 3.84 -3.67 -12.94
CA SER A 65 4.60 -4.92 -12.94
C SER A 65 5.99 -4.73 -12.34
N ALA A 66 6.69 -3.66 -12.71
CA ALA A 66 8.04 -3.38 -12.23
C ALA A 66 8.09 -3.19 -10.70
N VAL A 67 7.21 -2.36 -10.16
CA VAL A 67 7.20 -2.05 -8.72
C VAL A 67 6.69 -3.24 -7.91
N LEU A 68 5.64 -3.93 -8.34
CA LEU A 68 5.10 -5.07 -7.59
C LEU A 68 5.99 -6.31 -7.66
N ALA A 69 6.72 -6.53 -8.76
CA ALA A 69 7.73 -7.60 -8.82
C ALA A 69 8.89 -7.32 -7.86
N ALA A 70 9.34 -6.06 -7.78
CA ALA A 70 10.36 -5.65 -6.81
C ALA A 70 9.87 -5.84 -5.36
N ALA A 71 8.63 -5.43 -5.08
CA ALA A 71 7.99 -5.66 -3.79
C ALA A 71 7.87 -7.16 -3.44
N ALA A 72 7.51 -8.01 -4.42
CA ALA A 72 7.38 -9.46 -4.22
C ALA A 72 8.71 -10.16 -3.88
N SER A 73 9.85 -9.54 -4.20
CA SER A 73 11.18 -10.03 -3.84
C SER A 73 11.62 -9.65 -2.43
N ASN A 74 10.80 -8.85 -1.71
CA ASN A 74 11.08 -8.39 -0.36
C ASN A 74 10.08 -9.03 0.62
N ASP A 75 10.56 -9.96 1.46
CA ASP A 75 9.75 -10.70 2.43
C ASP A 75 9.04 -9.82 3.48
N ARG A 76 9.43 -8.55 3.61
CA ARG A 76 8.78 -7.61 4.53
C ARG A 76 7.50 -7.01 3.96
N VAL A 77 7.34 -6.97 2.64
CA VAL A 77 6.12 -6.47 2.00
C VAL A 77 5.05 -7.53 2.07
N ARG A 78 4.02 -7.26 2.89
CA ARG A 78 2.91 -8.19 3.13
C ARG A 78 1.74 -7.97 2.18
N ARG A 79 1.62 -6.75 1.63
CA ARG A 79 0.48 -6.35 0.78
C ARG A 79 0.97 -5.67 -0.50
N ARG A 80 0.51 -6.17 -1.64
CA ARG A 80 0.75 -5.60 -2.97
C ARG A 80 -0.56 -5.16 -3.61
N LEU A 81 -0.77 -3.85 -3.67
CA LEU A 81 -2.03 -3.22 -4.03
C LEU A 81 -1.85 -2.36 -5.29
N VAL A 82 -2.93 -2.20 -6.05
CA VAL A 82 -2.96 -1.29 -7.22
C VAL A 82 -4.11 -0.32 -7.09
N ALA A 83 -3.88 0.97 -7.32
CA ALA A 83 -4.93 1.99 -7.38
C ALA A 83 -5.30 2.28 -8.84
N SER A 84 -6.50 1.90 -9.29
CA SER A 84 -6.88 1.95 -10.71
C SER A 84 -8.27 2.53 -10.94
N THR A 85 -8.49 3.15 -12.10
CA THR A 85 -9.81 3.52 -12.61
C THR A 85 -10.44 2.38 -13.42
N TYR A 86 -11.75 2.46 -13.69
CA TYR A 86 -12.44 1.50 -14.56
C TYR A 86 -11.86 1.43 -15.99
N THR A 87 -11.32 2.54 -16.50
CA THR A 87 -10.74 2.61 -17.84
C THR A 87 -9.35 1.97 -17.93
N GLN A 88 -8.60 1.97 -16.83
CA GLN A 88 -7.26 1.39 -16.74
C GLN A 88 -7.27 -0.12 -16.46
N LEU A 89 -8.32 -0.60 -15.78
CA LEU A 89 -8.43 -1.99 -15.33
C LEU A 89 -8.27 -3.05 -16.45
N PRO A 90 -8.82 -2.89 -17.67
CA PRO A 90 -8.63 -3.87 -18.73
C PRO A 90 -7.16 -4.06 -19.13
N GLY A 91 -6.37 -2.98 -19.13
CA GLY A 91 -4.93 -3.05 -19.41
C GLY A 91 -4.18 -3.79 -18.31
N LEU A 92 -4.50 -3.50 -17.05
CA LEU A 92 -3.91 -4.20 -15.91
C LEU A 92 -4.17 -5.70 -15.93
N VAL A 93 -5.42 -6.11 -16.18
CA VAL A 93 -5.81 -7.53 -16.22
C VAL A 93 -5.12 -8.28 -17.36
N ARG A 94 -4.85 -7.59 -18.48
CA ARG A 94 -4.21 -8.20 -19.65
C ARG A 94 -2.70 -8.32 -19.50
N ASP A 95 -2.06 -7.30 -18.94
CA ASP A 95 -0.62 -7.08 -19.08
C ASP A 95 0.17 -7.27 -17.77
N VAL A 96 -0.49 -7.42 -16.61
CA VAL A 96 0.16 -7.67 -15.31
C VAL A 96 -0.09 -9.10 -14.84
N ASP A 97 0.94 -9.76 -14.30
CA ASP A 97 0.78 -11.06 -13.64
C ASP A 97 -0.16 -10.93 -12.44
N ALA A 98 -1.31 -11.62 -12.51
CA ALA A 98 -2.33 -11.64 -11.47
C ALA A 98 -1.79 -12.10 -10.10
N ARG A 99 -0.68 -12.83 -10.04
CA ARG A 99 -0.03 -13.25 -8.77
C ARG A 99 0.66 -12.10 -8.04
N LEU A 100 0.95 -11.01 -8.73
CA LEU A 100 1.57 -9.82 -8.14
C LEU A 100 0.55 -8.92 -7.44
N ILE A 101 -0.70 -8.90 -7.91
CA ILE A 101 -1.74 -8.01 -7.40
C ILE A 101 -2.62 -8.77 -6.41
N GLU A 102 -2.61 -8.35 -5.15
CA GLU A 102 -3.52 -8.91 -4.15
C GLU A 102 -4.89 -8.24 -4.19
N ARG A 103 -4.93 -6.92 -4.42
CA ARG A 103 -6.17 -6.15 -4.43
C ARG A 103 -6.06 -4.90 -5.30
N VAL A 104 -7.16 -4.58 -5.96
CA VAL A 104 -7.33 -3.31 -6.69
C VAL A 104 -8.18 -2.35 -5.87
N LEU A 105 -7.70 -1.13 -5.71
CA LEU A 105 -8.38 0.01 -5.10
C LEU A 105 -8.95 0.89 -6.21
N ALA A 106 -10.26 1.10 -6.21
CA ALA A 106 -10.89 2.05 -7.10
C ALA A 106 -10.40 3.48 -6.81
N LYS A 107 -9.96 4.19 -7.85
CA LYS A 107 -9.62 5.61 -7.78
C LYS A 107 -10.88 6.50 -7.87
N PRO A 108 -10.93 7.66 -7.17
CA PRO A 108 -9.93 8.15 -6.22
C PRO A 108 -9.92 7.30 -4.93
N VAL A 109 -8.72 6.99 -4.41
CA VAL A 109 -8.59 6.13 -3.23
C VAL A 109 -8.90 6.94 -1.97
N SER A 110 -9.91 6.51 -1.21
CA SER A 110 -10.25 7.18 0.05
C SER A 110 -9.34 6.75 1.20
N ARG A 111 -9.26 7.58 2.25
CA ARG A 111 -8.51 7.27 3.48
C ARG A 111 -8.95 5.94 4.10
N ALA A 112 -10.26 5.74 4.22
CA ALA A 112 -10.83 4.51 4.78
C ALA A 112 -10.48 3.29 3.93
N GLN A 113 -10.61 3.41 2.61
CA GLN A 113 -10.27 2.34 1.68
C GLN A 113 -8.80 1.92 1.78
N LEU A 114 -7.88 2.88 1.86
CA LEU A 114 -6.45 2.59 2.04
C LEU A 114 -6.19 1.92 3.40
N ALA A 115 -6.77 2.44 4.49
CA ALA A 115 -6.62 1.86 5.82
C ALA A 115 -7.14 0.42 5.88
N HIS A 116 -8.33 0.15 5.36
CA HIS A 116 -8.91 -1.19 5.31
C HIS A 116 -8.07 -2.15 4.46
N ALA A 117 -7.56 -1.70 3.31
CA ALA A 117 -6.77 -2.55 2.43
C ALA A 117 -5.39 -2.92 3.00
N VAL A 118 -4.84 -2.09 3.88
CA VAL A 118 -3.49 -2.27 4.44
C VAL A 118 -3.51 -2.96 5.81
N ILE A 119 -4.36 -2.49 6.72
CA ILE A 119 -4.39 -2.97 8.11
C ILE A 119 -5.22 -4.25 8.25
N ASP A 120 -6.11 -4.53 7.29
CA ASP A 120 -7.04 -5.66 7.33
C ASP A 120 -7.80 -5.67 8.68
N ALA A 121 -8.46 -4.55 8.98
CA ALA A 121 -9.46 -4.55 10.04
C ALA A 121 -10.55 -5.53 9.61
N ASP A 122 -10.52 -6.73 10.19
CA ASP A 122 -11.51 -7.76 9.99
C ASP A 122 -12.90 -7.11 10.19
N PRO A 123 -13.80 -7.12 9.20
CA PRO A 123 -15.12 -6.53 9.36
C PRO A 123 -15.91 -7.19 10.50
N SER A 124 -15.46 -8.34 11.03
CA SER A 124 -16.07 -9.01 12.18
C SER A 124 -15.77 -8.38 13.55
N GLU A 125 -14.82 -7.44 13.68
CA GLU A 125 -14.61 -6.68 14.94
C GLU A 125 -15.47 -5.39 15.04
N SER A 126 -16.36 -5.13 14.08
CA SER A 126 -17.30 -3.98 14.11
C SER A 126 -18.75 -4.40 14.32
N VAL A 127 -19.00 -5.13 15.41
CA VAL A 127 -20.34 -5.19 16.05
C VAL A 127 -20.18 -4.89 17.53
N ILE A 128 -20.28 -3.61 17.89
CA ILE A 128 -20.75 -3.16 19.22
C ILE A 128 -21.61 -1.91 19.01
#